data_AF-A0A503TQ19-F1
#
_entry.id   AF-A0A503TQ19-F1
#
_cell.length_a   1.000
_cell.length_b   1.000
_cell.length_c   1.000
_cell.angle_alpha   90.00
_cell.angle_beta   90.00
_cell.angle_gamma   90.00
#
_symmetry.space_group_name_H-M   'P 1'
#
loop_
_entity.id
_entity.type
_entity.pdbx_description
1 polymer ?
#
loop_
_entity_poly.entity_id
_entity_poly.type
_entity_poly.pdbx_seq_one_letter_code
_entity_poly.pdbx_strand_id
1 'polypeptide(L)' 'MRDKRSKFVQLASQRVTKALDQIRLVGNLSNRAAYDFTEEDTKKIVKALQRAVDTTKARFSENGTSSDQVFTLE' A
#
# COMPACT_ATOMS: atom_id res chain seq x y z
N MET A 1 22.21 -14.44 17.15
CA MET A 1 21.08 -13.51 16.93
C MET A 1 20.57 -13.71 15.51
N ARG A 2 19.32 -14.15 15.30
CA ARG A 2 18.72 -14.09 13.96
C ARG A 2 18.60 -12.60 13.60
N ASP A 3 19.32 -12.21 12.56
CA ASP A 3 19.45 -10.82 12.12
C ASP A 3 18.06 -10.24 11.82
N LYS A 4 17.59 -9.31 12.67
CA LYS A 4 16.24 -8.71 12.57
C LYS A 4 16.01 -8.11 11.18
N ARG A 5 17.08 -7.60 10.57
CA ARG A 5 17.09 -7.05 9.20
C ARG A 5 16.88 -8.14 8.16
N SER A 6 17.59 -9.26 8.22
CA SER A 6 17.37 -10.42 7.34
C SER A 6 15.91 -10.93 7.40
N LYS A 7 15.35 -11.09 8.60
CA LYS A 7 13.94 -11.49 8.78
C LYS A 7 12.97 -10.46 8.19
N PHE A 8 13.25 -9.17 8.37
CA PHE A 8 12.44 -8.11 7.76
C PHE A 8 12.50 -8.16 6.23
N VAL A 9 13.69 -8.28 5.63
CA VAL A 9 13.86 -8.36 4.17
C VAL A 9 13.09 -9.54 3.60
N GLN A 10 13.25 -10.73 4.19
CA GLN A 10 12.54 -11.93 3.74
C GLN A 10 11.02 -11.74 3.75
N LEU A 11 10.48 -11.23 4.86
CA LEU A 11 9.04 -11.01 5.01
C LEU A 11 8.54 -9.88 4.10
N ALA A 12 9.29 -8.80 3.95
CA ALA A 12 8.94 -7.67 3.10
C ALA A 12 8.88 -8.11 1.63
N SER A 13 9.91 -8.79 1.13
CA SER A 13 9.94 -9.31 -0.24
C SER A 13 8.74 -10.23 -0.51
N GLN A 14 8.49 -11.21 0.37
CA GLN A 14 7.36 -12.13 0.18
C GLN A 14 6.00 -11.41 0.18
N ARG A 15 5.80 -10.45 1.08
CA ARG A 15 4.51 -9.73 1.21
C ARG A 15 4.30 -8.74 0.07
N VAL A 16 5.32 -8.00 -0.33
CA VAL A 16 5.24 -7.03 -1.42
C VAL A 16 5.01 -7.74 -2.75
N THR A 17 5.72 -8.84 -3.03
CA THR A 17 5.46 -9.63 -4.26
C THR A 17 4.01 -10.10 -4.32
N LYS A 18 3.49 -10.68 -3.24
CA LYS A 18 2.08 -11.12 -3.20
C LYS A 18 1.11 -9.95 -3.40
N ALA A 19 1.37 -8.80 -2.81
CA ALA A 19 0.52 -7.62 -2.98
C ALA A 19 0.52 -7.14 -4.44
N LEU A 20 1.68 -7.09 -5.10
CA LEU A 20 1.81 -6.72 -6.50
C LEU A 20 1.07 -7.70 -7.42
N ASP A 21 1.18 -9.02 -7.16
CA ASP A 21 0.46 -10.03 -7.92
C ASP A 21 -1.07 -9.87 -7.79
N GLN A 22 -1.56 -9.62 -6.57
CA GLN A 22 -3.00 -9.37 -6.35
C GLN A 22 -3.46 -8.09 -7.05
N ILE A 23 -2.69 -7.01 -7.00
CA ILE A 23 -3.00 -5.76 -7.73
C ILE A 23 -3.07 -6.04 -9.24
N ARG A 24 -2.14 -6.84 -9.77
CA ARG A 24 -2.16 -7.23 -11.20
C ARG A 24 -3.44 -8.01 -11.55
N LEU A 25 -3.82 -8.97 -10.71
CA LEU A 25 -5.07 -9.74 -10.91
C LEU A 25 -6.31 -8.85 -10.86
N VAL A 26 -6.36 -7.87 -9.95
CA VAL A 26 -7.41 -6.85 -9.95
C VAL A 26 -7.38 -6.04 -11.25
N GLY A 27 -6.21 -5.68 -11.76
CA GLY A 27 -6.05 -5.00 -13.04
C GLY A 27 -6.61 -5.78 -14.23
N ASN A 28 -6.53 -7.11 -14.21
CA ASN A 28 -7.10 -7.97 -15.25
C ASN A 28 -8.63 -7.87 -15.35
N LEU A 29 -9.32 -7.44 -14.27
CA LEU A 29 -10.77 -7.22 -14.27
C LEU A 29 -11.18 -6.03 -15.16
N SER A 30 -10.22 -5.20 -15.61
CA SER A 30 -10.47 -4.12 -16.57
C SER A 30 -10.90 -4.61 -17.96
N ASN A 31 -10.81 -5.91 -18.24
CA ASN A 31 -11.23 -6.49 -19.51
C ASN A 31 -12.77 -6.44 -19.67
N ARG A 32 -13.26 -5.37 -20.29
CA ARG A 32 -14.68 -5.15 -20.60
C ARG A 32 -15.28 -6.19 -21.56
N ALA A 33 -14.46 -6.96 -22.28
CA ALA A 33 -14.96 -8.05 -23.11
C ALA A 33 -15.36 -9.29 -22.28
N ALA A 34 -14.76 -9.45 -21.10
CA ALA A 34 -15.03 -10.56 -20.19
C ALA A 34 -15.94 -10.18 -19.01
N TYR A 35 -16.01 -8.89 -18.67
CA TYR A 35 -16.69 -8.40 -17.48
C TYR A 35 -17.49 -7.12 -17.77
N ASP A 36 -18.61 -6.97 -17.07
CA ASP A 36 -19.36 -5.72 -17.03
C ASP A 36 -19.14 -5.01 -15.69
N PHE A 37 -18.85 -3.71 -15.75
CA PHE A 37 -18.59 -2.88 -14.59
C PHE A 37 -18.77 -1.40 -14.92
N THR A 38 -19.18 -0.65 -13.91
CA THR A 38 -19.39 0.79 -14.05
C THR A 38 -18.10 1.56 -13.76
N GLU A 39 -18.08 2.83 -14.17
CA GLU A 39 -17.02 3.74 -13.74
C GLU A 39 -16.98 3.93 -12.23
N GLU A 40 -18.13 3.81 -11.55
CA GLU A 40 -18.21 3.91 -10.10
C GLU A 40 -17.50 2.74 -9.42
N ASP A 41 -17.68 1.51 -9.94
CA ASP A 41 -16.98 0.32 -9.44
C ASP A 41 -15.47 0.50 -9.56
N THR A 42 -15.01 0.99 -10.72
CA THR A 42 -13.59 1.27 -10.97
C THR A 42 -13.04 2.29 -9.96
N LYS A 43 -13.77 3.40 -9.74
CA LYS A 43 -13.39 4.44 -8.77
C LYS A 43 -13.31 3.90 -7.35
N LYS A 44 -14.28 3.07 -6.93
CA LYS A 44 -14.31 2.44 -5.61
C LYS A 44 -13.11 1.50 -5.40
N ILE A 45 -12.81 0.65 -6.39
CA ILE A 45 -11.67 -0.29 -6.36
C ILE A 45 -10.36 0.48 -6.23
N VAL A 46 -10.10 1.45 -7.11
CA VAL A 46 -8.85 2.22 -7.10
C VAL A 46 -8.69 3.00 -5.79
N LYS A 47 -9.77 3.63 -5.31
CA LYS A 47 -9.75 4.37 -4.03
C LYS A 47 -9.44 3.46 -2.83
N ALA A 48 -9.96 2.23 -2.82
CA ALA A 48 -9.66 1.27 -1.76
C ALA A 48 -8.18 0.86 -1.77
N LEU A 49 -7.61 0.57 -2.95
CA LEU A 49 -6.19 0.25 -3.11
C LEU A 49 -5.30 1.41 -2.68
N GLN A 50 -5.62 2.64 -3.10
CA GLN A 50 -4.86 3.83 -2.73
C GLN A 50 -4.85 4.04 -1.21
N ARG A 51 -6.00 3.94 -0.55
CA ARG A 51 -6.10 4.06 0.91
C ARG A 51 -5.25 3.03 1.66
N ALA A 52 -5.16 1.81 1.14
CA ALA A 52 -4.33 0.77 1.73
C ALA A 52 -2.82 1.11 1.64
N VAL A 53 -2.39 1.67 0.50
CA VAL A 53 -1.03 2.18 0.32
C VAL A 53 -0.77 3.38 1.23
N ASP A 54 -1.69 4.34 1.31
CA ASP A 54 -1.56 5.52 2.17
C ASP A 54 -1.44 5.14 3.64
N THR A 55 -2.26 4.19 4.10
CA THR A 55 -2.19 3.64 5.47
C THR A 55 -0.86 2.95 5.72
N THR A 56 -0.34 2.22 4.74
CA THR A 56 0.98 1.58 4.84
C THR A 56 2.08 2.63 4.95
N LYS A 57 2.03 3.67 4.12
CA LYS A 57 2.96 4.81 4.16
C LYS A 57 2.94 5.49 5.53
N ALA A 58 1.75 5.79 6.07
CA ALA A 58 1.58 6.39 7.39
C ALA A 58 2.29 5.58 8.48
N ARG A 59 2.12 4.24 8.51
CA ARG A 59 2.78 3.37 9.50
C ARG A 59 4.32 3.35 9.40
N PHE A 60 4.86 3.48 8.20
CA PHE A 60 6.32 3.60 8.00
C PHE A 60 6.83 5.01 8.38
N SER A 61 5.99 6.04 8.24
CA SER A 61 6.32 7.42 8.63
C SER A 61 6.13 7.70 10.13
N GLU A 62 5.15 7.09 10.80
CA GLU A 62 4.88 7.23 12.24
C GLU A 62 6.05 6.74 13.11
N ASN A 63 6.88 5.83 12.59
CA ASN A 63 8.10 5.37 13.27
C ASN A 63 9.35 6.19 12.90
N GLY A 64 9.22 7.21 12.06
CA GLY A 64 10.33 7.92 11.43
C GLY A 64 10.56 9.36 11.90
N THR A 65 9.60 10.02 12.54
CA THR A 65 9.75 11.42 13.01
C THR A 65 8.59 11.77 13.96
N SER A 66 8.78 11.51 15.26
CA SER A 66 8.21 12.38 16.29
C SER A 66 9.23 13.50 16.57
N SER A 67 9.60 14.25 15.54
CA SER A 67 10.26 15.54 15.75
C SER A 67 9.16 16.49 16.17
N ASP A 68 9.06 16.66 17.48
CA ASP A 68 8.73 17.90 18.16
C ASP A 68 8.26 19.00 17.20
N GLN A 69 6.96 19.29 17.20
CA GLN A 69 6.50 20.60 16.76
C GLN A 69 7.05 21.62 17.78
N VAL A 70 8.32 22.01 17.64
CA VAL A 70 8.80 23.26 18.20
C VAL A 70 8.18 24.35 17.35
N PHE A 71 6.99 24.76 17.74
CA PHE A 71 6.43 26.04 17.35
C PHE A 71 7.26 27.12 18.05
N THR A 72 7.87 28.03 17.28
CA THR A 72 8.44 29.27 17.79
C THR A 72 7.80 30.44 17.04
N LEU A 73 7.38 31.44 17.80
CA LEU A 73 6.86 32.71 17.31
C LEU A 73 8.04 33.62 16.96
N GLU A 74 8.11 34.04 15.69
CA GLU A 74 8.36 35.42 15.27
C GLU A 74 7.56 35.72 14.00
#